data_AF-A0A2K0TAU6-F1
#
_entry.id   AF-A0A2K0TAU6-F1
#
_cell.length_a   1.000
_cell.length_b   1.000
_cell.length_c   1.000
_cell.angle_alpha   90.00
_cell.angle_beta   90.00
_cell.angle_gamma   90.00
#
_symmetry.space_group_name_H-M   'P 1'
#
loop_
_entity.id
_entity.type
_entity.pdbx_description
1 polymer ?
#
loop_
_entity_poly.entity_id
_entity_poly.type
_entity_poly.pdbx_seq_one_letter_code
_entity_poly.pdbx_strand_id
1 'polypeptide(L)'
;MFGLRRTMATVASQASSLKNAGKVVCIGRNYADHIAELKNAKPKKPFFFLKPASSIILPGEGPCLQPKGVDMHFEVELALIIGSIVRNLHPEDEKGALDAIKGE
;
A
#
# COMPACT_ATOMS: atom_id res chain seq x y z
N MET A 1 -0.26 -28.00 -0.50
CA MET A 1 -1.62 -27.41 -0.59
C MET A 1 -1.98 -26.81 0.77
N PHE A 2 -1.35 -25.70 1.14
CA PHE A 2 -1.66 -24.97 2.38
C PHE A 2 -2.62 -23.85 2.02
N GLY A 3 -3.92 -24.13 2.12
CA GLY A 3 -4.96 -23.12 1.93
C GLY A 3 -4.91 -22.13 3.09
N LEU A 4 -4.52 -20.89 2.80
CA LEU A 4 -4.50 -19.78 3.74
C LEU A 4 -5.96 -19.38 4.07
N ARG A 5 -6.62 -20.12 4.97
CA ARG A 5 -7.89 -19.69 5.55
C ARG A 5 -7.59 -18.55 6.52
N ARG A 6 -7.62 -17.31 6.03
CA ARG A 6 -7.62 -16.12 6.88
C ARG A 6 -8.87 -16.16 7.76
N THR A 7 -8.70 -16.10 9.08
CA THR A 7 -9.82 -16.08 10.02
C THR A 7 -10.46 -14.69 10.06
N MET A 8 -11.73 -14.61 10.49
CA MET A 8 -12.44 -13.33 10.64
C MET A 8 -11.71 -12.34 11.58
N ALA A 9 -10.97 -12.85 12.56
CA ALA A 9 -10.18 -12.05 13.50
C ALA A 9 -9.02 -11.31 12.80
N THR A 10 -8.32 -11.96 11.88
CA THR A 10 -7.25 -11.34 11.09
C THR A 10 -7.82 -10.23 10.20
N VAL A 11 -8.96 -10.47 9.53
CA VAL A 11 -9.60 -9.44 8.68
C VAL A 11 -10.04 -8.23 9.51
N ALA A 12 -10.57 -8.43 10.72
CA ALA A 12 -10.96 -7.35 11.62
C ALA A 12 -9.76 -6.52 12.13
N SER A 13 -8.62 -7.16 12.41
CA SER A 13 -7.37 -6.48 12.80
C SER A 13 -6.81 -5.60 11.68
N GLN A 14 -6.83 -6.10 10.43
CA GLN A 14 -6.38 -5.33 9.26
C GLN A 14 -7.26 -4.11 9.02
N ALA A 15 -8.58 -4.31 9.09
CA ALA A 15 -9.56 -3.22 8.99
C ALA A 15 -9.33 -2.13 10.04
N SER A 16 -9.07 -2.50 11.30
CA SER A 16 -8.77 -1.53 12.37
C SER A 16 -7.48 -0.75 12.09
N SER A 17 -6.41 -1.44 11.69
CA SER A 17 -5.12 -0.79 11.41
C SER A 17 -5.21 0.19 10.24
N LEU A 18 -5.98 -0.15 9.19
CA LEU A 18 -6.20 0.71 8.04
C LEU A 18 -7.05 1.96 8.39
N LYS A 19 -8.05 1.85 9.27
CA LYS A 19 -8.83 3.02 9.73
C LYS A 19 -7.99 4.06 10.46
N ASN A 20 -6.95 3.63 11.15
CA ASN A 20 -6.06 4.49 11.91
C ASN A 20 -4.88 5.03 11.08
N ALA A 21 -4.78 4.66 9.80
CA ALA A 21 -3.71 5.14 8.93
C ALA A 21 -3.88 6.64 8.66
N GLY A 22 -2.88 7.46 8.99
CA GLY A 22 -2.92 8.90 8.74
C GLY A 22 -2.71 9.29 7.28
N LYS A 23 -2.05 8.43 6.49
CA LYS A 23 -1.74 8.62 5.06
C LYS A 23 -1.31 7.30 4.43
N VAL A 24 -1.42 7.22 3.11
CA VAL A 24 -0.82 6.15 2.30
C VAL A 24 0.34 6.73 1.49
N VAL A 25 1.53 6.16 1.67
CA VAL A 25 2.74 6.50 0.90
C VAL A 25 2.90 5.46 -0.21
N CYS A 26 2.90 5.89 -1.45
CA CYS A 26 2.91 5.00 -2.62
C CYS A 26 4.24 5.13 -3.39
N ILE A 27 4.64 4.07 -4.10
CA ILE A 27 5.84 4.06 -4.95
C ILE A 27 5.41 3.78 -6.39
N GLY A 28 5.44 4.79 -7.24
CA GLY A 28 5.13 4.63 -8.65
C GLY A 28 6.27 3.98 -9.42
N ARG A 29 5.91 3.21 -10.46
CA ARG A 29 6.88 2.60 -11.40
C ARG A 29 7.90 1.68 -10.70
N ASN A 30 7.41 0.81 -9.81
CA ASN A 30 8.26 -0.10 -9.05
C ASN A 30 8.37 -1.53 -9.66
N TYR A 31 7.74 -1.77 -10.82
CA TYR A 31 7.80 -3.03 -11.56
C TYR A 31 8.27 -2.77 -13.00
N ALA A 32 9.29 -3.50 -13.45
CA ALA A 32 9.93 -3.29 -14.75
C ALA A 32 8.95 -3.51 -15.93
N ASP A 33 8.13 -4.56 -15.86
CA ASP A 33 7.17 -4.90 -16.91
C ASP A 33 6.09 -3.83 -17.05
N HIS A 34 5.60 -3.29 -15.92
CA HIS A 34 4.61 -2.21 -15.92
C HIS A 34 5.17 -0.89 -16.47
N ILE A 35 6.46 -0.60 -16.25
CA ILE A 35 7.13 0.54 -16.90
C ILE A 35 7.12 0.38 -18.42
N ALA A 36 7.42 -0.84 -18.91
CA ALA A 36 7.49 -1.15 -20.33
C ALA A 36 6.11 -1.06 -21.01
N GLU A 37 5.06 -1.57 -20.35
CA GLU A 37 3.66 -1.47 -20.79
C GLU A 37 3.26 -0.03 -21.09
N LEU A 38 3.55 0.89 -20.16
CA LEU A 38 3.21 2.30 -20.28
C LEU A 38 4.21 3.12 -21.11
N LYS A 39 5.21 2.47 -21.73
CA LYS A 39 6.31 3.11 -22.49
C LYS A 39 6.99 4.25 -21.73
N ASN A 40 7.12 4.07 -20.41
CA ASN A 40 7.67 5.09 -19.53
C ASN A 40 9.19 4.95 -19.40
N ALA A 41 9.86 6.08 -19.13
CA ALA A 41 11.27 6.03 -18.73
C ALA A 41 11.41 5.41 -17.33
N LYS A 42 12.38 4.49 -17.18
CA LYS A 42 12.73 3.91 -15.88
C LYS A 42 13.26 5.02 -14.95
N PRO A 43 12.67 5.22 -13.77
CA PRO A 43 13.11 6.27 -12.87
C PRO A 43 14.49 5.94 -12.28
N LYS A 44 15.35 6.98 -12.12
CA LYS A 44 16.70 6.84 -11.52
C LYS A 44 16.68 6.72 -10.00
N LYS A 45 15.58 7.15 -9.37
CA LYS A 45 15.32 7.12 -7.93
C LYS A 45 13.84 6.76 -7.72
N PRO A 46 13.45 6.20 -6.57
CA PRO A 46 12.04 5.92 -6.29
C PRO A 46 11.17 7.18 -6.44
N PHE A 47 10.01 7.02 -7.06
CA PHE A 47 9.03 8.08 -7.24
C PHE A 47 7.89 7.89 -6.25
N PHE A 48 7.75 8.82 -5.30
CA PHE A 48 6.74 8.75 -4.25
C PHE A 48 5.58 9.71 -4.52
N PHE A 49 4.38 9.28 -4.15
CA PHE A 49 3.19 10.14 -4.06
C PHE A 49 2.34 9.75 -2.85
N LEU A 50 1.41 10.61 -2.46
CA LEU A 50 0.57 10.43 -1.28
C LEU A 50 -0.89 10.28 -1.67
N LYS A 51 -1.59 9.36 -1.01
CA LYS A 51 -3.05 9.35 -0.95
C LYS A 51 -3.51 9.69 0.47
N PRO A 52 -4.52 10.56 0.62
CA PRO A 52 -5.06 10.88 1.92
C PRO A 52 -5.77 9.67 2.54
N ALA A 53 -5.85 9.63 3.87
CA ALA A 53 -6.57 8.56 4.59
C ALA A 53 -8.03 8.43 4.15
N SER A 54 -8.67 9.54 3.75
CA SER A 54 -10.03 9.57 3.21
C SER A 54 -10.22 8.80 1.88
N SER A 55 -9.14 8.33 1.25
CA SER A 55 -9.22 7.49 0.04
C SER A 55 -9.29 5.98 0.33
N ILE A 56 -9.20 5.57 1.60
CA ILE A 56 -9.29 4.16 2.00
C ILE A 56 -10.76 3.78 2.12
N ILE A 57 -11.14 2.69 1.44
CA ILE A 57 -12.46 2.04 1.55
C ILE A 57 -12.20 0.60 1.97
N LEU A 58 -12.81 0.16 3.07
CA LEU A 58 -12.64 -1.23 3.53
C LEU A 58 -13.61 -2.21 2.87
N PRO A 59 -13.30 -3.52 2.92
CA PRO A 59 -14.21 -4.55 2.44
C PRO A 59 -15.61 -4.38 3.06
N GLY A 60 -16.62 -4.16 2.21
CA GLY A 60 -18.01 -4.00 2.60
C GLY A 60 -18.47 -2.57 2.92
N GLU A 61 -17.61 -1.56 2.88
CA GLU A 61 -17.99 -0.16 3.19
C GLU A 61 -18.63 0.61 2.01
N GLY A 62 -18.66 0.03 0.82
CA GLY A 62 -19.32 0.59 -0.35
C GLY A 62 -18.45 0.60 -1.61
N PRO A 63 -18.95 1.16 -2.71
CA PRO A 63 -18.21 1.20 -3.98
C PRO A 63 -17.14 2.30 -4.00
N CYS A 64 -16.08 2.10 -4.78
CA CYS A 64 -15.21 3.19 -5.20
C CYS A 64 -15.98 4.10 -6.19
N LEU A 65 -16.09 5.39 -5.87
CA LEU A 65 -16.83 6.34 -6.69
C LEU A 65 -15.92 6.94 -7.76
N GLN A 66 -16.33 6.79 -9.02
CA GLN A 66 -15.65 7.38 -10.17
C GLN A 66 -16.21 8.78 -10.44
N PRO A 67 -15.38 9.84 -10.42
CA PRO A 67 -15.82 11.17 -10.83
C PRO A 67 -16.25 11.19 -12.30
N LYS A 68 -17.23 12.03 -12.63
CA LYS A 68 -17.77 12.13 -13.99
C LYS A 68 -16.68 12.51 -14.99
N GLY A 69 -16.58 11.75 -16.09
CA GLY A 69 -15.65 12.03 -17.19
C GLY A 69 -14.20 11.62 -16.94
N VAL A 70 -13.92 10.89 -15.86
CA VAL A 70 -12.59 10.34 -15.57
C VAL A 70 -12.49 8.93 -16.14
N ASP A 71 -11.39 8.59 -16.80
CA ASP A 71 -11.02 7.20 -17.06
C ASP A 71 -10.29 6.64 -15.84
N MET A 72 -10.77 5.54 -15.27
CA MET A 72 -10.30 4.99 -13.99
C MET A 72 -9.72 3.61 -14.19
N HIS A 73 -8.45 3.45 -13.80
CA HIS A 73 -7.70 2.21 -13.95
C HIS A 73 -7.49 1.56 -12.58
N PHE A 74 -7.17 0.26 -12.56
CA PHE A 74 -6.88 -0.48 -11.34
C PHE A 74 -5.39 -0.85 -11.28
N GLU A 75 -4.81 -0.73 -10.09
CA GLU A 75 -3.44 -1.17 -9.80
C GLU A 75 -3.48 -2.02 -8.52
N VAL A 76 -3.05 -3.29 -8.63
CA VAL A 76 -2.96 -4.18 -7.47
C VAL A 76 -1.55 -4.09 -6.91
N GLU A 77 -1.44 -3.70 -5.64
CA GLU A 77 -0.16 -3.48 -4.97
C GLU A 77 -0.05 -4.23 -3.64
N LEU A 78 1.18 -4.55 -3.24
CA LEU A 78 1.48 -4.97 -1.89
C LEU A 78 1.51 -3.74 -0.97
N ALA A 79 0.65 -3.74 0.06
CA ALA A 79 0.66 -2.72 1.09
C ALA A 79 1.39 -3.20 2.34
N LEU A 80 2.20 -2.30 2.93
CA LEU A 80 2.83 -2.49 4.24
C LEU A 80 2.16 -1.57 5.25
N ILE A 81 1.79 -2.10 6.42
CA ILE A 81 1.29 -1.30 7.54
C ILE A 81 2.47 -0.96 8.43
N ILE A 82 2.79 0.33 8.56
CA ILE A 82 3.88 0.78 9.42
C ILE A 82 3.35 0.96 10.84
N GLY A 83 3.87 0.17 11.78
CA GLY A 83 3.41 0.09 13.18
C GLY A 83 4.16 1.00 14.15
N SER A 84 5.32 1.53 13.76
CA SER A 84 6.17 2.40 14.59
C SER A 84 6.59 3.67 13.83
N ILE A 85 7.01 4.70 14.57
CA ILE A 85 7.53 5.93 13.95
C ILE A 85 8.92 5.63 13.38
N VAL A 86 9.07 5.77 12.06
CA VAL A 86 10.35 5.64 11.35
C VAL A 86 10.81 7.02 10.89
N ARG A 87 12.06 7.38 11.19
CA ARG A 87 12.69 8.61 10.73
C ARG A 87 14.19 8.39 10.54
N ASN A 88 14.71 8.71 9.36
CA ASN A 88 16.14 8.61 9.03
C ASN A 88 16.76 7.24 9.39
N LEU A 89 16.00 6.15 9.18
CA LEU A 89 16.50 4.80 9.36
C LEU A 89 17.66 4.56 8.39
N HIS A 90 18.73 3.95 8.88
CA HIS A 90 19.88 3.65 8.04
C HIS A 90 19.47 2.65 6.95
N PRO A 91 19.85 2.84 5.66
CA PRO A 91 19.42 1.95 4.58
C PRO A 91 19.78 0.47 4.78
N GLU A 92 20.88 0.21 5.48
CA GLU A 92 21.37 -1.15 5.78
C GLU A 92 20.76 -1.75 7.08
N ASP A 93 19.90 -1.01 7.79
CA ASP A 93 19.22 -1.54 8.99
C ASP A 93 17.96 -2.33 8.60
N GLU A 94 18.17 -3.50 8.00
CA GLU A 94 17.10 -4.39 7.56
C GLU A 94 16.19 -4.82 8.71
N LYS A 95 16.79 -5.12 9.87
CA LYS A 95 16.04 -5.54 11.06
C LYS A 95 15.11 -4.42 11.54
N GLY A 96 15.62 -3.19 11.67
CA GLY A 96 14.82 -2.03 12.05
C GLY A 96 13.70 -1.75 11.05
N ALA A 97 13.95 -1.98 9.75
CA ALA A 97 12.94 -1.82 8.71
C ALA A 97 11.81 -2.86 8.85
N LEU A 98 12.17 -4.13 9.06
CA LEU A 98 11.21 -5.22 9.26
C LEU A 98 10.42 -5.07 10.56
N ASP A 99 11.10 -4.72 11.66
CA ASP A 99 10.47 -4.49 12.96
C ASP A 99 9.46 -3.32 12.95
N ALA A 100 9.64 -2.35 12.03
CA ALA A 100 8.72 -1.24 11.87
C ALA A 100 7.44 -1.61 11.13
N ILE A 101 7.44 -2.71 10.36
CA ILE A 101 6.26 -3.23 9.70
C ILE A 101 5.44 -3.97 10.76
N LYS A 102 4.18 -3.56 10.92
CA LYS A 102 3.26 -4.24 11.82
C LYS A 102 2.98 -5.64 11.26
N GLY A 103 3.53 -6.65 11.92
CA GLY A 103 3.16 -8.04 11.70
C GLY A 103 1.77 -8.33 12.26
N GLU A 104 1.01 -9.14 11.55
CA GLU A 104 -0.18 -9.82 12.08
C GLU A 104 0.02 -11.33 12.09
#